data_AF-A0A5R8NAQ9-F1
#
_entry.id   AF-A0A5R8NAQ9-F1
#
_cell.length_a   1.000
_cell.length_b   1.000
_cell.length_c   1.000
_cell.angle_alpha   90.00
_cell.angle_beta   90.00
_cell.angle_gamma   90.00
#
_symmetry.space_group_name_H-M   'P 1'
#
loop_
_entity.id
_entity.type
_entity.pdbx_description
1 polymer ?
#
loop_
_entity_poly.entity_id
_entity_poly.type
_entity_poly.pdbx_seq_one_letter_code
_entity_poly.pdbx_strand_id
1 'polypeptide(L)'
;MTTSRTTSRTTSSARSAATDGVVNRLRFLALTGGRPFWDAVQSVPSLRRRLNAALIDSAIREMPPRPEPLSTMAGYTSWLSLTDRTYSGRHLPPLPVPEANRPSPERAADLFARGETMIPCPRSTVLFAYFAQWFTDGFLRGDTNVPRDPRKNTSNHHIDLNQLYGLDETAAAALRTFDGGLLKSQTINGGEFPPFLCENGKIKPEFAPLSVIRFDELTDAQRDTLFATGSDRGNIQVGFTMLTVLFLREHNRVARLLAVRHPRWDDERLFQTARNVLIVLLIKLVVEEYINHITPYHFRFTLDPRLTAMLARAPWHRENWASVEFNLVYRWHSLIPSRLEVGGRELPMAQTLAGGALIPGPGLGRLFEDASRQRAGRIGLFNTDPHLREVDVASIADSRALGLAPYNSYRRHCRFPRVRRFEQVSGDERVSGALRELYRGVDDLDLYVGLFAEEPGSPDAILPPLLTKIIAIDAFSQALTNPLLAPRVFNAATFSPEGLRIIAATRTLSDVLHRNIPEDPRPRFISMTRRPDR
;
A
#
# COMPACT_ATOMS: atom_id res chain seq x y z
N MET A 1 -22.30 -29.48 -40.37
CA MET A 1 -22.59 -28.65 -39.18
C MET A 1 -21.33 -27.90 -38.80
N THR A 2 -21.21 -26.67 -39.28
CA THR A 2 -20.10 -25.75 -39.07
C THR A 2 -20.32 -24.99 -37.76
N THR A 3 -19.54 -25.31 -36.73
CA THR A 3 -19.56 -24.58 -35.45
C THR A 3 -18.67 -23.34 -35.56
N SER A 4 -19.32 -22.18 -35.65
CA SER A 4 -18.71 -20.86 -35.58
C SER A 4 -18.03 -20.63 -34.23
N ARG A 5 -16.70 -20.60 -34.23
CA ARG A 5 -15.89 -20.06 -33.14
C ARG A 5 -15.94 -18.53 -33.20
N THR A 6 -16.83 -17.93 -32.43
CA THR A 6 -16.83 -16.48 -32.21
C THR A 6 -15.73 -16.14 -31.22
N THR A 7 -14.50 -15.96 -31.71
CA THR A 7 -13.44 -15.27 -30.95
C THR A 7 -13.82 -13.79 -30.87
N SER A 8 -14.47 -13.40 -29.78
CA SER A 8 -14.60 -11.99 -29.40
C SER A 8 -13.19 -11.44 -29.11
N ARG A 9 -12.57 -10.82 -30.12
CA ARG A 9 -11.50 -9.84 -29.89
C ARG A 9 -12.19 -8.63 -29.27
N THR A 10 -12.21 -8.56 -27.94
CA THR A 10 -12.41 -7.30 -27.23
C THR A 10 -11.22 -6.40 -27.56
N THR A 11 -11.33 -5.65 -28.65
CA THR A 11 -10.49 -4.49 -28.88
C THR A 11 -10.79 -3.53 -27.73
N SER A 12 -9.90 -3.49 -26.73
CA SER A 12 -9.86 -2.42 -25.74
C SER A 12 -9.78 -1.11 -26.51
N SER A 13 -10.92 -0.43 -26.66
CA SER A 13 -10.94 0.94 -27.13
C SER A 13 -10.41 1.77 -25.99
N ALA A 14 -9.11 2.05 -26.02
CA ALA A 14 -8.47 2.96 -25.07
C ALA A 14 -9.31 4.25 -25.00
N ARG A 15 -9.73 4.63 -23.79
CA ARG A 15 -10.34 5.92 -23.50
C ARG A 15 -9.63 7.01 -24.29
N SER A 16 -10.42 7.93 -24.84
CA SER A 16 -9.85 9.11 -25.48
C SER A 16 -9.00 9.90 -24.47
N ALA A 17 -7.67 9.80 -24.57
CA ALA A 17 -6.72 10.54 -23.74
C ALA A 17 -6.92 12.06 -23.82
N ALA A 18 -7.71 12.55 -24.80
CA ALA A 18 -8.13 13.95 -24.90
C ALA A 18 -8.75 14.49 -23.60
N THR A 19 -9.33 13.63 -22.75
CA THR A 19 -9.97 14.02 -21.50
C THR A 19 -8.99 14.40 -20.39
N ASP A 20 -7.69 14.14 -20.57
CA ASP A 20 -6.64 14.47 -19.59
C ASP A 20 -6.02 15.84 -19.79
N GLY A 21 -6.32 16.52 -20.90
CA GLY A 21 -5.72 17.81 -21.23
C GLY A 21 -4.28 17.70 -21.75
N VAL A 22 -3.89 18.67 -22.57
CA VAL A 22 -2.64 18.60 -23.36
C VAL A 22 -1.40 18.46 -22.48
N VAL A 23 -1.33 19.22 -21.38
CA VAL A 23 -0.17 19.21 -20.47
C VAL A 23 0.03 17.84 -19.82
N ASN A 24 -1.02 17.23 -19.28
CA ASN A 24 -0.92 15.91 -18.63
C ASN A 24 -0.56 14.82 -19.65
N ARG A 25 -1.12 14.89 -20.87
CA ARG A 25 -0.79 13.96 -21.96
C ARG A 25 0.67 14.05 -22.39
N LEU A 26 1.18 15.26 -22.60
CA LEU A 26 2.58 15.47 -23.00
C LEU A 26 3.53 14.96 -21.92
N ARG A 27 3.22 15.20 -20.64
CA ARG A 27 4.03 14.66 -19.54
C ARG A 27 3.97 13.15 -19.49
N PHE A 28 2.79 12.55 -19.60
CA PHE A 28 2.65 11.10 -19.64
C PHE A 28 3.49 10.51 -20.78
N LEU A 29 3.34 11.03 -22.00
CA LEU A 29 4.11 10.62 -23.16
C LEU A 29 5.63 10.78 -22.97
N ALA A 30 6.07 11.87 -22.34
CA ALA A 30 7.49 12.08 -22.05
C ALA A 30 8.05 11.01 -21.10
N LEU A 31 7.27 10.60 -20.09
CA LEU A 31 7.71 9.63 -19.08
C LEU A 31 7.54 8.16 -19.51
N THR A 32 6.63 7.88 -20.45
CA THR A 32 6.33 6.52 -20.95
C THR A 32 6.83 6.26 -22.37
N GLY A 33 7.34 7.26 -23.07
CA GLY A 33 7.97 7.16 -24.37
C GLY A 33 9.49 7.26 -24.31
N GLY A 34 10.16 6.89 -25.41
CA GLY A 34 11.59 7.15 -25.57
C GLY A 34 12.50 6.39 -24.59
N ARG A 35 12.23 5.10 -24.34
CA ARG A 35 13.04 4.28 -23.43
C ARG A 35 14.57 4.42 -23.58
N PRO A 36 15.17 4.41 -24.79
CA PRO A 36 16.63 4.59 -24.94
C PRO A 36 17.15 5.91 -24.38
N PHE A 37 16.37 6.99 -24.46
CA PHE A 37 16.73 8.28 -23.86
C PHE A 37 16.77 8.16 -22.34
N TRP A 38 15.75 7.57 -21.72
CA TRP A 38 15.70 7.37 -20.28
C TRP A 38 16.82 6.45 -19.78
N ASP A 39 17.15 5.40 -20.52
CA ASP A 39 18.26 4.49 -20.18
C ASP A 39 19.61 5.23 -20.24
N ALA A 40 19.84 6.01 -21.29
CA ALA A 40 21.07 6.81 -21.44
C ALA A 40 21.22 7.85 -20.32
N VAL A 41 20.15 8.59 -20.03
CA VAL A 41 20.12 9.62 -18.98
C VAL A 41 20.33 9.03 -17.58
N GLN A 42 19.74 7.87 -17.31
CA GLN A 42 19.87 7.19 -16.01
C GLN A 42 21.23 6.51 -15.82
N SER A 43 21.98 6.27 -16.89
CA SER A 43 23.35 5.72 -16.81
C SER A 43 24.34 6.70 -16.18
N VAL A 44 24.04 8.01 -16.22
CA VAL A 44 24.88 9.08 -15.64
C VAL A 44 24.42 9.40 -14.22
N PRO A 45 25.19 9.05 -13.15
CA PRO A 45 24.70 9.12 -11.77
C PRO A 45 24.31 10.53 -11.28
N SER A 46 25.03 11.56 -11.72
CA SER A 46 24.74 12.96 -11.34
C SER A 46 23.44 13.45 -11.98
N LEU A 47 23.23 13.13 -13.27
CA LEU A 47 22.03 13.47 -14.02
C LEU A 47 20.82 12.70 -13.50
N ARG A 48 20.96 11.38 -13.30
CA ARG A 48 19.94 10.53 -12.68
C ARG A 48 19.44 11.12 -11.37
N ARG A 49 20.34 11.56 -10.49
CA ARG A 49 19.98 12.13 -9.18
C ARG A 49 19.21 13.44 -9.30
N ARG A 50 19.67 14.35 -10.18
CA ARG A 50 18.99 15.63 -10.43
C ARG A 50 17.59 15.42 -10.99
N LEU A 51 17.45 14.51 -11.95
CA LEU A 51 16.16 14.18 -12.54
C LEU A 51 15.25 13.45 -11.56
N ASN A 52 15.79 12.55 -10.74
CA ASN A 52 15.03 11.90 -9.67
C ASN A 52 14.37 12.96 -8.76
N ALA A 53 15.16 13.93 -8.29
CA ALA A 53 14.66 15.03 -7.45
C ALA A 53 13.63 15.90 -8.20
N ALA A 54 13.94 16.28 -9.44
CA ALA A 54 13.06 17.14 -10.24
C ALA A 54 11.72 16.48 -10.59
N LEU A 55 11.72 15.18 -10.90
CA LEU A 55 10.51 14.43 -11.21
C LEU A 55 9.64 14.23 -9.97
N ILE A 56 10.24 13.92 -8.81
CA ILE A 56 9.53 13.82 -7.54
C ILE A 56 8.91 15.17 -7.16
N ASP A 57 9.71 16.26 -7.18
CA ASP A 57 9.24 17.60 -6.86
C ASP A 57 8.13 18.05 -7.81
N SER A 58 8.27 17.78 -9.11
CA SER A 58 7.22 18.07 -10.09
C SER A 58 5.96 17.26 -9.88
N ALA A 59 6.04 16.00 -9.42
CA ALA A 59 4.87 15.17 -9.17
C ALA A 59 4.08 15.68 -7.97
N ILE A 60 4.76 16.06 -6.89
CA ILE A 60 4.11 16.53 -5.65
C ILE A 60 3.45 17.91 -5.83
N ARG A 61 4.08 18.81 -6.60
CA ARG A 61 3.57 20.18 -6.86
C ARG A 61 2.35 20.26 -7.77
N GLU A 62 1.79 19.13 -8.16
CA GLU A 62 0.54 19.07 -8.91
C GLU A 62 -0.68 19.45 -8.05
N MET A 63 -0.55 19.37 -6.73
CA MET A 63 -1.50 19.92 -5.76
C MET A 63 -0.82 20.95 -4.84
N PRO A 64 -1.61 21.79 -4.13
CA PRO A 64 -1.07 22.59 -3.04
C PRO A 64 -0.29 21.72 -2.04
N PRO A 65 0.89 22.17 -1.57
CA PRO A 65 1.68 21.40 -0.62
C PRO A 65 1.04 21.42 0.78
N ARG A 66 1.30 20.36 1.56
CA ARG A 66 0.99 20.28 3.00
C ARG A 66 1.65 21.43 3.80
N PRO A 67 1.13 21.77 5.01
CA PRO A 67 -0.01 21.17 5.69
C PRO A 67 -1.33 21.45 4.98
N GLU A 68 -2.22 20.46 4.98
CA GLU A 68 -3.59 20.68 4.49
C GLU A 68 -4.31 21.66 5.43
N PRO A 69 -5.05 22.65 4.91
CA PRO A 69 -5.77 23.60 5.75
C PRO A 69 -6.99 22.97 6.47
N LEU A 70 -7.40 21.78 6.05
CA LEU A 70 -8.62 21.11 6.51
C LEU A 70 -8.32 19.68 6.97
N SER A 71 -9.15 19.21 7.89
CA SER A 71 -9.20 17.82 8.32
C SER A 71 -10.64 17.31 8.36
N THR A 72 -10.83 16.03 8.61
CA THR A 72 -12.15 15.42 8.81
C THR A 72 -12.85 15.90 10.09
N MET A 73 -12.15 16.64 10.96
CA MET A 73 -12.70 17.21 12.19
C MET A 73 -13.72 18.31 11.93
N ALA A 74 -13.43 19.23 11.00
CA ALA A 74 -14.22 20.43 10.76
C ALA A 74 -14.12 20.91 9.30
N GLY A 75 -15.18 21.57 8.81
CA GLY A 75 -15.21 22.20 7.49
C GLY A 75 -14.44 23.53 7.39
N TYR A 76 -13.71 23.91 8.43
CA TYR A 76 -12.92 25.14 8.52
C TYR A 76 -11.64 24.89 9.33
N THR A 77 -10.65 25.77 9.15
CA THR A 77 -9.37 25.68 9.86
C THR A 77 -9.49 26.19 11.29
N SER A 78 -9.00 25.41 12.24
CA SER A 78 -8.84 25.77 13.65
C SER A 78 -7.54 25.17 14.18
N TRP A 79 -7.07 25.62 15.35
CA TRP A 79 -5.91 25.00 15.98
C TRP A 79 -6.12 23.49 16.20
N LEU A 80 -7.28 23.10 16.76
CA LEU A 80 -7.62 21.70 16.98
C LEU A 80 -7.63 20.89 15.68
N SER A 81 -8.21 21.41 14.59
CA SER A 81 -8.27 20.69 13.31
C SER A 81 -6.89 20.48 12.68
N LEU A 82 -5.91 21.32 13.05
CA LEU A 82 -4.53 21.31 12.57
C LEU A 82 -3.55 20.61 13.53
N THR A 83 -4.00 20.08 14.67
CA THR A 83 -3.09 19.40 15.60
C THR A 83 -3.60 18.05 16.09
N ASP A 84 -4.91 17.81 16.07
CA ASP A 84 -5.48 16.53 16.49
C ASP A 84 -5.36 15.46 15.39
N ARG A 85 -4.33 14.61 15.54
CA ARG A 85 -4.03 13.51 14.62
C ARG A 85 -5.01 12.34 14.71
N THR A 86 -5.96 12.34 15.66
CA THR A 86 -7.05 11.36 15.61
C THR A 86 -8.01 11.60 14.45
N TYR A 87 -7.87 12.74 13.74
CA TYR A 87 -8.57 13.09 12.51
C TYR A 87 -7.61 13.09 11.32
N SER A 88 -8.09 12.67 10.15
CA SER A 88 -7.30 12.67 8.91
C SER A 88 -7.32 14.05 8.26
N GLY A 89 -6.25 14.43 7.56
CA GLY A 89 -6.26 15.60 6.67
C GLY A 89 -7.29 15.44 5.55
N ARG A 90 -7.60 16.51 4.82
CA ARG A 90 -8.40 16.42 3.59
C ARG A 90 -8.00 17.46 2.55
N HIS A 91 -8.04 17.10 1.28
CA HIS A 91 -7.61 17.96 0.17
C HIS A 91 -8.67 19.01 -0.22
N LEU A 92 -9.95 18.65 -0.12
CA LEU A 92 -11.08 19.53 -0.47
C LEU A 92 -12.05 19.69 0.71
N PRO A 93 -12.71 20.86 0.83
CA PRO A 93 -13.75 21.06 1.83
C PRO A 93 -14.92 20.08 1.64
N PRO A 94 -15.68 19.78 2.71
CA PRO A 94 -16.87 18.96 2.58
C PRO A 94 -17.85 19.64 1.62
N LEU A 95 -18.26 18.90 0.60
CA LEU A 95 -19.22 19.30 -0.42
C LEU A 95 -20.30 18.22 -0.50
N PRO A 96 -21.28 18.24 0.41
CA PRO A 96 -22.37 17.27 0.38
C PRO A 96 -23.16 17.47 -0.91
N VAL A 97 -23.28 16.40 -1.69
CA VAL A 97 -24.22 16.35 -2.83
C VAL A 97 -25.56 15.85 -2.30
N PRO A 98 -26.69 16.42 -2.73
CA PRO A 98 -28.00 15.95 -2.30
C PRO A 98 -28.16 14.45 -2.52
N GLU A 99 -28.52 13.70 -1.47
CA GLU A 99 -28.65 12.24 -1.51
C GLU A 99 -29.65 11.79 -2.57
N ALA A 100 -30.70 12.58 -2.82
CA ALA A 100 -31.70 12.32 -3.85
C ALA A 100 -31.14 12.18 -5.27
N ASN A 101 -29.91 12.66 -5.53
CA ASN A 101 -29.26 12.56 -6.84
C ASN A 101 -28.34 11.34 -6.98
N ARG A 102 -28.19 10.50 -5.94
CA ARG A 102 -27.23 9.40 -5.91
C ARG A 102 -27.88 8.04 -5.63
N PRO A 103 -27.34 6.94 -6.18
CA PRO A 103 -27.75 5.59 -5.81
C PRO A 103 -27.43 5.30 -4.35
N SER A 104 -28.04 4.28 -3.73
CA SER A 104 -27.61 3.84 -2.38
C SER A 104 -26.16 3.32 -2.41
N PRO A 105 -25.42 3.35 -1.27
CA PRO A 105 -24.07 2.80 -1.21
C PRO A 105 -23.98 1.34 -1.67
N GLU A 106 -24.99 0.53 -1.37
CA GLU A 106 -25.08 -0.88 -1.76
C GLU A 106 -25.17 -1.02 -3.28
N ARG A 107 -26.07 -0.26 -3.92
CA ARG A 107 -26.22 -0.28 -5.38
C ARG A 107 -24.97 0.23 -6.10
N ALA A 108 -24.27 1.21 -5.52
CA ALA A 108 -23.00 1.69 -6.05
C ALA A 108 -21.87 0.68 -5.85
N ALA A 109 -21.84 -0.04 -4.73
CA ALA A 109 -20.87 -1.11 -4.46
C ALA A 109 -21.06 -2.31 -5.41
N ASP A 110 -22.27 -2.57 -5.89
CA ASP A 110 -22.52 -3.64 -6.88
C ASP A 110 -21.75 -3.43 -8.20
N LEU A 111 -21.36 -2.18 -8.53
CA LEU A 111 -20.46 -1.90 -9.66
C LEU A 111 -19.07 -2.52 -9.50
N PHE A 112 -18.62 -2.78 -8.28
CA PHE A 112 -17.32 -3.36 -8.00
C PHE A 112 -17.33 -4.89 -8.05
N ALA A 113 -18.49 -5.52 -7.86
CA ALA A 113 -18.62 -6.96 -7.74
C ALA A 113 -18.07 -7.69 -8.97
N ARG A 114 -17.17 -8.65 -8.74
CA ARG A 114 -16.64 -9.53 -9.78
C ARG A 114 -17.74 -10.45 -10.30
N GLY A 115 -17.77 -10.64 -11.62
CA GLY A 115 -18.57 -11.69 -12.26
C GLY A 115 -17.94 -13.08 -12.08
N GLU A 116 -18.18 -13.98 -13.02
CA GLU A 116 -17.65 -15.36 -12.94
C GLU A 116 -16.12 -15.44 -12.99
N THR A 117 -15.48 -14.51 -13.70
CA THR A 117 -14.03 -14.51 -13.93
C THR A 117 -13.40 -13.21 -13.48
N MET A 118 -12.21 -13.32 -12.88
CA MET A 118 -11.38 -12.17 -12.53
C MET A 118 -10.80 -11.53 -13.79
N ILE A 119 -10.87 -10.20 -13.89
CA ILE A 119 -10.14 -9.45 -14.89
C ILE A 119 -8.68 -9.37 -14.42
N PRO A 120 -7.71 -9.99 -15.10
CA PRO A 120 -6.35 -10.04 -14.58
C PRO A 120 -5.61 -8.72 -14.79
N CYS A 121 -4.74 -8.36 -13.84
CA CYS A 121 -3.81 -7.25 -14.03
C CYS A 121 -2.76 -7.64 -15.07
N PRO A 122 -2.39 -6.77 -16.03
CA PRO A 122 -1.36 -7.05 -17.01
C PRO A 122 -0.01 -7.40 -16.36
N ARG A 123 0.33 -6.74 -15.24
CA ARG A 123 1.68 -6.71 -14.67
C ARG A 123 1.81 -7.18 -13.22
N SER A 124 0.80 -7.04 -12.39
CA SER A 124 0.92 -7.29 -10.94
C SER A 124 0.75 -8.76 -10.58
N THR A 125 1.53 -9.21 -9.60
CA THR A 125 1.42 -10.51 -8.96
C THR A 125 0.66 -10.37 -7.64
N VAL A 126 0.22 -11.47 -7.03
CA VAL A 126 -0.43 -11.43 -5.71
C VAL A 126 0.50 -10.86 -4.63
N LEU A 127 1.82 -11.05 -4.76
CA LEU A 127 2.82 -10.44 -3.87
C LEU A 127 2.73 -8.91 -3.85
N PHE A 128 2.40 -8.28 -4.99
CA PHE A 128 2.15 -6.83 -5.02
C PHE A 128 0.97 -6.44 -4.13
N ALA A 129 -0.13 -7.19 -4.19
CA ALA A 129 -1.32 -6.93 -3.38
C ALA A 129 -1.03 -7.09 -1.89
N TYR A 130 -0.33 -8.17 -1.51
CA TYR A 130 0.09 -8.40 -0.13
C TYR A 130 1.03 -7.32 0.40
N PHE A 131 2.02 -6.92 -0.39
CA PHE A 131 2.93 -5.85 0.01
C PHE A 131 2.21 -4.50 0.12
N ALA A 132 1.32 -4.18 -0.82
CA ALA A 132 0.53 -2.96 -0.78
C ALA A 132 -0.27 -2.86 0.52
N GLN A 133 -1.05 -3.90 0.84
CA GLN A 133 -1.85 -3.95 2.07
C GLN A 133 -0.98 -3.83 3.32
N TRP A 134 0.05 -4.69 3.44
CA TRP A 134 0.92 -4.69 4.60
C TRP A 134 1.60 -3.34 4.82
N PHE A 135 2.11 -2.72 3.75
CA PHE A 135 2.74 -1.40 3.81
C PHE A 135 1.75 -0.32 4.26
N THR A 136 0.57 -0.26 3.65
CA THR A 136 -0.38 0.83 3.87
C THR A 136 -1.08 0.76 5.21
N ASP A 137 -1.35 -0.44 5.71
CA ASP A 137 -2.00 -0.65 7.02
C ASP A 137 -1.15 -0.17 8.20
N GLY A 138 0.12 0.18 7.96
CA GLY A 138 0.94 0.89 8.94
C GLY A 138 0.49 2.33 9.19
N PHE A 139 -0.07 3.03 8.20
CA PHE A 139 -0.39 4.45 8.36
C PHE A 139 -1.74 4.89 7.77
N LEU A 140 -2.45 4.02 7.05
CA LEU A 140 -3.79 4.28 6.52
C LEU A 140 -4.83 3.52 7.34
N ARG A 141 -5.06 3.98 8.57
CA ARG A 141 -5.83 3.25 9.58
C ARG A 141 -7.11 3.99 9.96
N GLY A 142 -8.26 3.54 9.45
CA GLY A 142 -9.56 4.07 9.89
C GLY A 142 -9.87 3.74 11.35
N ASP A 143 -10.87 4.43 11.91
CA ASP A 143 -11.40 4.12 13.24
C ASP A 143 -11.89 2.65 13.32
N THR A 144 -11.64 2.03 14.47
CA THR A 144 -12.03 0.63 14.76
C THR A 144 -13.02 0.52 15.91
N ASN A 145 -13.44 1.65 16.50
CA ASN A 145 -14.46 1.65 17.54
C ASN A 145 -15.84 1.26 16.98
N VAL A 146 -16.72 0.81 17.86
CA VAL A 146 -18.11 0.46 17.54
C VAL A 146 -19.04 1.32 18.42
N PRO A 147 -19.88 2.20 17.83
CA PRO A 147 -19.99 2.50 16.40
C PRO A 147 -18.76 3.25 15.87
N ARG A 148 -18.45 3.02 14.59
CA ARG A 148 -17.30 3.61 13.91
C ARG A 148 -17.55 5.07 13.54
N ASP A 149 -16.59 5.96 13.83
CA ASP A 149 -16.62 7.35 13.36
C ASP A 149 -15.75 7.50 12.10
N PRO A 150 -16.33 7.72 10.90
CA PRO A 150 -15.56 7.83 9.66
C PRO A 150 -14.64 9.06 9.63
N ARG A 151 -14.82 10.02 10.55
CA ARG A 151 -13.93 11.18 10.68
C ARG A 151 -12.65 10.83 11.41
N LYS A 152 -12.64 9.78 12.23
CA LYS A 152 -11.51 9.43 13.07
C LYS A 152 -10.64 8.34 12.45
N ASN A 153 -9.41 8.27 12.95
CA ASN A 153 -8.39 7.33 12.52
C ASN A 153 -7.59 6.83 13.74
N THR A 154 -6.92 5.68 13.59
CA THR A 154 -6.05 5.07 14.62
C THR A 154 -4.58 5.06 14.18
N SER A 155 -4.20 5.98 13.30
CA SER A 155 -2.86 6.08 12.75
C SER A 155 -1.99 7.01 13.58
N ASN A 156 -0.69 6.70 13.63
CA ASN A 156 0.32 7.67 14.04
C ASN A 156 0.84 8.51 12.85
N HIS A 157 0.33 8.28 11.64
CA HIS A 157 0.70 8.92 10.36
C HIS A 157 2.17 8.75 9.95
N HIS A 158 2.86 7.73 10.45
CA HIS A 158 4.28 7.51 10.18
C HIS A 158 4.56 6.19 9.44
N ILE A 159 5.60 6.19 8.62
CA ILE A 159 6.21 4.94 8.11
C ILE A 159 7.28 4.56 9.12
N ASP A 160 6.90 3.79 10.14
CA ASP A 160 7.72 3.49 11.33
C ASP A 160 7.78 1.98 11.66
N LEU A 161 7.24 1.15 10.76
CA LEU A 161 7.09 -0.29 10.92
C LEU A 161 6.25 -0.71 12.14
N ASN A 162 5.23 0.08 12.52
CA ASN A 162 4.28 -0.34 13.57
C ASN A 162 3.59 -1.68 13.26
N GLN A 163 3.54 -2.12 12.00
CA GLN A 163 3.05 -3.46 11.67
C GLN A 163 3.83 -4.57 12.39
N LEU A 164 5.13 -4.32 12.61
CA LEU A 164 6.04 -5.19 13.34
C LEU A 164 6.14 -4.78 14.81
N TYR A 165 6.36 -3.49 15.10
CA TYR A 165 6.72 -3.01 16.44
C TYR A 165 5.54 -2.57 17.32
N GLY A 166 4.34 -2.38 16.77
CA GLY A 166 3.21 -1.79 17.48
C GLY A 166 3.15 -0.27 17.34
N LEU A 167 1.96 0.29 17.64
CA LEU A 167 1.69 1.74 17.54
C LEU A 167 2.28 2.55 18.70
N ASP A 168 2.53 1.91 19.83
CA ASP A 168 3.04 2.53 21.05
C ASP A 168 4.12 1.66 21.73
N GLU A 169 4.76 2.24 22.75
CA GLU A 169 5.84 1.60 23.49
C GLU A 169 5.37 0.38 24.29
N THR A 170 4.11 0.35 24.72
CA THR A 170 3.54 -0.77 25.48
C THR A 170 3.42 -2.02 24.59
N ALA A 171 2.90 -1.86 23.38
CA ALA A 171 2.83 -2.91 22.38
C ALA A 171 4.24 -3.36 21.96
N ALA A 172 5.17 -2.42 21.76
CA ALA A 172 6.57 -2.74 21.43
C ALA A 172 7.25 -3.55 22.55
N ALA A 173 7.07 -3.15 23.81
CA ALA A 173 7.60 -3.85 24.97
C ALA A 173 7.08 -5.29 25.06
N ALA A 174 5.79 -5.52 24.80
CA ALA A 174 5.21 -6.86 24.80
C ALA A 174 5.87 -7.81 23.78
N LEU A 175 6.40 -7.27 22.68
CA LEU A 175 7.02 -8.02 21.60
C LEU A 175 8.54 -8.19 21.73
N ARG A 176 9.20 -7.45 22.63
CA ARG A 176 10.67 -7.49 22.82
C ARG A 176 11.10 -8.57 23.79
N THR A 177 12.28 -9.15 23.55
CA THR A 177 12.94 -10.02 24.53
C THR A 177 13.56 -9.23 25.69
N PHE A 178 13.88 -7.95 25.45
CA PHE A 178 14.77 -7.13 26.29
C PHE A 178 16.17 -7.76 26.47
N ASP A 179 16.57 -8.56 25.50
CA ASP A 179 17.88 -9.19 25.41
C ASP A 179 18.40 -9.17 23.97
N GLY A 180 19.63 -8.69 23.78
CA GLY A 180 20.31 -8.62 22.48
C GLY A 180 19.66 -7.71 21.44
N GLY A 181 18.73 -6.83 21.84
CA GLY A 181 17.93 -5.98 20.96
C GLY A 181 16.91 -6.75 20.12
N LEU A 182 16.48 -7.94 20.56
CA LEU A 182 15.66 -8.86 19.78
C LEU A 182 14.16 -8.68 20.01
N LEU A 183 13.39 -9.07 18.99
CA LEU A 183 11.97 -9.39 19.13
C LEU A 183 11.81 -10.86 19.54
N LYS A 184 10.82 -11.13 20.37
CA LYS A 184 10.42 -12.49 20.77
C LYS A 184 10.12 -13.30 19.52
N SER A 185 10.66 -14.50 19.47
CA SER A 185 10.43 -15.46 18.38
C SER A 185 10.43 -16.89 18.90
N GLN A 186 9.96 -17.81 18.09
CA GLN A 186 9.98 -19.24 18.34
C GLN A 186 10.43 -19.97 17.07
N THR A 187 10.91 -21.20 17.23
CA THR A 187 11.29 -22.05 16.10
C THR A 187 10.19 -23.07 15.82
N ILE A 188 9.69 -23.12 14.58
CA ILE A 188 8.72 -24.11 14.11
C ILE A 188 9.28 -24.70 12.81
N ASN A 189 9.41 -26.02 12.72
CA ASN A 189 9.95 -26.70 11.52
C ASN A 189 11.30 -26.13 11.03
N GLY A 190 12.15 -25.65 11.95
CA GLY A 190 13.45 -25.03 11.64
C GLY A 190 13.41 -23.56 11.20
N GLY A 191 12.22 -22.96 11.02
CA GLY A 191 12.05 -21.55 10.72
C GLY A 191 11.79 -20.70 11.97
N GLU A 192 12.25 -19.43 11.96
CA GLU A 192 11.99 -18.44 13.02
C GLU A 192 10.62 -17.75 12.78
N PHE A 193 9.70 -17.79 13.75
CA PHE A 193 8.36 -17.21 13.67
C PHE A 193 8.06 -16.36 14.91
N PRO A 194 7.13 -15.39 14.84
CA PRO A 194 6.62 -14.76 16.06
C PRO A 194 6.01 -15.82 16.98
N PRO A 195 5.99 -15.60 18.31
CA PRO A 195 5.29 -16.49 19.23
C PRO A 195 3.79 -16.47 18.95
N PHE A 196 3.09 -17.57 19.26
CA PHE A 196 1.63 -17.57 19.29
C PHE A 196 1.10 -16.53 20.28
N LEU A 197 0.05 -15.81 19.89
CA LEU A 197 -0.62 -14.78 20.68
C LEU A 197 -1.44 -15.39 21.82
N CYS A 198 -2.08 -16.52 21.55
CA CYS A 198 -3.08 -17.12 22.42
C CYS A 198 -2.67 -18.49 22.95
N GLU A 199 -3.29 -18.87 24.06
CA GLU A 199 -3.32 -20.22 24.60
C GLU A 199 -4.75 -20.51 25.11
N ASN A 200 -5.33 -21.64 24.70
CA ASN A 200 -6.71 -22.02 25.04
C ASN A 200 -7.74 -20.94 24.67
N GLY A 201 -7.59 -20.35 23.48
CA GLY A 201 -8.47 -19.31 22.95
C GLY A 201 -8.31 -17.93 23.58
N LYS A 202 -7.35 -17.73 24.50
CA LYS A 202 -7.17 -16.48 25.25
C LYS A 202 -5.80 -15.86 24.96
N ILE A 203 -5.76 -14.54 24.82
CA ILE A 203 -4.49 -13.81 24.69
C ILE A 203 -3.64 -14.07 25.95
N LYS A 204 -2.39 -14.49 25.75
CA LYS A 204 -1.48 -14.77 26.86
C LYS A 204 -1.14 -13.49 27.63
N PRO A 205 -0.92 -13.56 28.96
CA PRO A 205 -0.66 -12.38 29.78
C PRO A 205 0.48 -11.48 29.27
N GLU A 206 1.56 -12.05 28.72
CA GLU A 206 2.68 -11.27 28.19
C GLU A 206 2.34 -10.46 26.93
N PHE A 207 1.19 -10.73 26.29
CA PHE A 207 0.69 -10.06 25.09
C PHE A 207 -0.62 -9.30 25.32
N ALA A 208 -1.02 -9.08 26.58
CA ALA A 208 -2.22 -8.33 26.93
C ALA A 208 -2.33 -6.93 26.26
N PRO A 209 -1.23 -6.19 25.97
CA PRO A 209 -1.31 -4.92 25.23
C PRO A 209 -1.63 -5.05 23.74
N LEU A 210 -1.56 -6.26 23.17
CA LEU A 210 -1.83 -6.49 21.75
C LEU A 210 -3.32 -6.75 21.54
N SER A 211 -3.82 -6.33 20.38
CA SER A 211 -5.21 -6.55 19.97
C SER A 211 -5.25 -7.23 18.60
N VAL A 212 -6.42 -7.79 18.26
CA VAL A 212 -6.68 -8.37 16.93
C VAL A 212 -8.06 -7.92 16.50
N ILE A 213 -8.19 -7.38 15.29
CA ILE A 213 -9.50 -7.01 14.75
C ILE A 213 -10.35 -8.27 14.56
N ARG A 214 -11.64 -8.20 14.92
CA ARG A 214 -12.59 -9.31 14.78
C ARG A 214 -12.18 -10.58 15.56
N PHE A 215 -11.47 -10.42 16.68
CA PHE A 215 -11.05 -11.53 17.54
C PHE A 215 -12.22 -12.38 18.05
N ASP A 216 -13.35 -11.74 18.32
CA ASP A 216 -14.57 -12.39 18.81
C ASP A 216 -15.27 -13.26 17.75
N GLU A 217 -14.97 -13.06 16.46
CA GLU A 217 -15.50 -13.87 15.35
C GLU A 217 -14.73 -15.19 15.16
N LEU A 218 -13.59 -15.36 15.82
CA LEU A 218 -12.73 -16.54 15.69
C LEU A 218 -13.06 -17.60 16.74
N THR A 219 -12.98 -18.87 16.34
CA THR A 219 -13.03 -20.00 17.30
C THR A 219 -11.75 -20.05 18.14
N ASP A 220 -11.79 -20.69 19.31
CA ASP A 220 -10.61 -20.85 20.17
C ASP A 220 -9.44 -21.53 19.43
N ALA A 221 -9.74 -22.54 18.63
CA ALA A 221 -8.74 -23.21 17.80
C ALA A 221 -8.11 -22.28 16.75
N GLN A 222 -8.85 -21.34 16.19
CA GLN A 222 -8.29 -20.32 15.28
C GLN A 222 -7.45 -19.30 16.04
N ARG A 223 -7.91 -18.85 17.22
CA ARG A 223 -7.18 -17.90 18.08
C ARG A 223 -5.81 -18.44 18.48
N ASP A 224 -5.72 -19.72 18.80
CA ASP A 224 -4.46 -20.38 19.19
C ASP A 224 -3.45 -20.50 18.03
N THR A 225 -3.86 -20.21 16.79
CA THR A 225 -2.95 -20.16 15.63
C THR A 225 -2.47 -18.75 15.29
N LEU A 226 -2.98 -17.72 15.96
CA LEU A 226 -2.60 -16.34 15.70
C LEU A 226 -1.19 -16.07 16.23
N PHE A 227 -0.39 -15.34 15.46
CA PHE A 227 0.91 -14.86 15.90
C PHE A 227 0.78 -13.53 16.66
N ALA A 228 1.61 -13.33 17.68
CA ALA A 228 1.74 -12.05 18.35
C ALA A 228 2.49 -11.07 17.43
N THR A 229 1.81 -10.00 17.02
CA THR A 229 2.33 -9.00 16.07
C THR A 229 2.01 -7.59 16.53
N GLY A 230 2.80 -6.61 16.09
CA GLY A 230 2.55 -5.19 16.40
C GLY A 230 1.22 -4.64 15.86
N SER A 231 0.78 -5.12 14.70
CA SER A 231 -0.50 -4.73 14.12
C SER A 231 -1.67 -5.55 14.66
N ASP A 232 -2.77 -4.87 14.96
CA ASP A 232 -4.11 -5.46 15.15
C ASP A 232 -4.66 -6.18 13.91
N ARG A 233 -4.08 -5.91 12.74
CA ARG A 233 -4.37 -6.55 11.46
C ARG A 233 -3.34 -7.63 11.09
N GLY A 234 -2.38 -7.92 11.98
CA GLY A 234 -1.21 -8.76 11.68
C GLY A 234 -1.51 -10.17 11.18
N ASN A 235 -2.67 -10.70 11.58
CA ASN A 235 -3.14 -12.04 11.23
C ASN A 235 -4.29 -12.03 10.20
N ILE A 236 -4.67 -10.87 9.64
CA ILE A 236 -5.91 -10.73 8.86
C ILE A 236 -5.92 -11.62 7.60
N GLN A 237 -4.76 -11.80 6.98
CA GLN A 237 -4.57 -12.60 5.78
C GLN A 237 -3.14 -13.17 5.76
N VAL A 238 -2.97 -14.37 5.20
CA VAL A 238 -1.65 -15.03 5.05
C VAL A 238 -0.55 -14.11 4.51
N GLY A 239 -0.88 -13.27 3.53
CA GLY A 239 0.04 -12.31 2.89
C GLY A 239 0.59 -11.23 3.83
N PHE A 240 -0.26 -10.74 4.74
CA PHE A 240 0.15 -9.78 5.76
C PHE A 240 1.13 -10.45 6.73
N THR A 241 0.74 -11.63 7.22
CA THR A 241 1.49 -12.34 8.25
C THR A 241 2.86 -12.80 7.73
N MET A 242 2.97 -13.30 6.50
CA MET A 242 4.27 -13.70 5.93
C MET A 242 5.25 -12.53 5.77
N LEU A 243 4.77 -11.32 5.47
CA LEU A 243 5.61 -10.11 5.43
C LEU A 243 6.04 -9.70 6.84
N THR A 244 5.15 -9.76 7.82
CA THR A 244 5.50 -9.50 9.22
C THR A 244 6.55 -10.49 9.74
N VAL A 245 6.42 -11.79 9.44
CA VAL A 245 7.41 -12.81 9.80
C VAL A 245 8.75 -12.50 9.12
N LEU A 246 8.76 -12.13 7.84
CA LEU A 246 9.98 -11.79 7.12
C LEU A 246 10.72 -10.61 7.78
N PHE A 247 10.01 -9.54 8.13
CA PHE A 247 10.61 -8.37 8.76
C PHE A 247 10.99 -8.61 10.22
N LEU A 248 10.32 -9.50 10.95
CA LEU A 248 10.77 -9.98 12.26
C LEU A 248 12.14 -10.67 12.15
N ARG A 249 12.29 -11.59 11.18
CA ARG A 249 13.55 -12.27 10.93
C ARG A 249 14.66 -11.29 10.56
N GLU A 250 14.36 -10.33 9.68
CA GLU A 250 15.33 -9.31 9.29
C GLU A 250 15.73 -8.43 10.47
N HIS A 251 14.80 -8.08 11.38
CA HIS A 251 15.12 -7.34 12.60
C HIS A 251 16.09 -8.12 13.48
N ASN A 252 15.75 -9.36 13.82
CA ASN A 252 16.57 -10.20 14.68
C ASN A 252 17.94 -10.49 14.04
N ARG A 253 18.01 -10.68 12.71
CA ARG A 253 19.27 -10.82 11.98
C ARG A 253 20.15 -9.56 12.10
N VAL A 254 19.57 -8.38 11.95
CA VAL A 254 20.29 -7.10 12.08
C VAL A 254 20.74 -6.88 13.52
N ALA A 255 19.87 -7.09 14.51
CA ALA A 255 20.21 -6.95 15.93
C ALA A 255 21.36 -7.88 16.34
N ARG A 256 21.32 -9.18 15.96
CA ARG A 256 22.42 -10.14 16.18
C ARG A 256 23.73 -9.66 15.56
N LEU A 257 23.69 -9.15 14.32
CA LEU A 257 24.89 -8.60 13.66
C LEU A 257 25.45 -7.38 14.42
N LEU A 258 24.58 -6.48 14.86
CA LEU A 258 24.99 -5.30 15.62
C LEU A 258 25.60 -5.70 16.97
N ALA A 259 25.03 -6.67 17.67
CA ALA A 259 25.54 -7.16 18.96
C ALA A 259 26.97 -7.71 18.82
N VAL A 260 27.25 -8.48 17.76
CA VAL A 260 28.60 -8.98 17.46
C VAL A 260 29.58 -7.85 17.15
N ARG A 261 29.14 -6.83 16.39
CA ARG A 261 30.00 -5.74 15.92
C ARG A 261 30.21 -4.64 16.96
N HIS A 262 29.28 -4.51 17.89
CA HIS A 262 29.25 -3.48 18.92
C HIS A 262 28.98 -4.11 20.29
N PRO A 263 29.93 -4.91 20.83
CA PRO A 263 29.71 -5.71 22.05
C PRO A 263 29.51 -4.90 23.34
N ARG A 264 29.64 -3.56 23.26
CA ARG A 264 29.40 -2.63 24.38
C ARG A 264 28.02 -1.96 24.32
N TRP A 265 27.22 -2.23 23.29
CA TRP A 265 25.86 -1.69 23.20
C TRP A 265 24.93 -2.54 24.05
N ASP A 266 24.01 -1.86 24.74
CA ASP A 266 22.94 -2.49 25.50
C ASP A 266 21.78 -2.90 24.57
N ASP A 267 20.81 -3.63 25.14
CA ASP A 267 19.60 -4.08 24.45
C ASP A 267 18.86 -2.94 23.75
N GLU A 268 18.64 -1.82 24.46
CA GLU A 268 17.87 -0.69 23.94
C GLU A 268 18.54 -0.09 22.70
N ARG A 269 19.86 0.15 22.76
CA ARG A 269 20.58 0.69 21.62
C ARG A 269 20.59 -0.26 20.43
N LEU A 270 20.71 -1.57 20.67
CA LEU A 270 20.64 -2.59 19.62
C LEU A 270 19.26 -2.60 18.95
N PHE A 271 18.20 -2.62 19.75
CA PHE A 271 16.81 -2.62 19.27
C PHE A 271 16.51 -1.38 18.43
N GLN A 272 16.79 -0.18 18.95
CA GLN A 272 16.49 1.08 18.26
C GLN A 272 17.32 1.26 16.99
N THR A 273 18.59 0.84 17.00
CA THR A 273 19.43 0.91 15.81
C THR A 273 18.93 -0.06 14.73
N ALA A 274 18.55 -1.29 15.11
CA ALA A 274 17.96 -2.25 14.18
C ALA A 274 16.61 -1.74 13.62
N ARG A 275 15.75 -1.15 14.45
CA ARG A 275 14.49 -0.51 14.04
C ARG A 275 14.74 0.60 13.02
N ASN A 276 15.69 1.50 13.27
CA ASN A 276 16.05 2.57 12.31
C ASN A 276 16.46 1.99 10.96
N VAL A 277 17.34 0.97 10.96
CA VAL A 277 17.79 0.30 9.73
C VAL A 277 16.61 -0.27 8.95
N LEU A 278 15.70 -0.97 9.61
CA LEU A 278 14.55 -1.59 8.96
C LEU A 278 13.55 -0.56 8.43
N ILE A 279 13.31 0.55 9.12
CA ILE A 279 12.42 1.62 8.64
C ILE A 279 12.93 2.20 7.32
N VAL A 280 14.23 2.54 7.26
CA VAL A 280 14.83 3.05 6.02
C VAL A 280 14.84 1.99 4.93
N LEU A 281 15.06 0.72 5.29
CA LEU A 281 14.98 -0.39 4.34
C LEU A 281 13.58 -0.54 3.75
N LEU A 282 12.52 -0.42 4.56
CA LEU A 282 11.15 -0.40 4.07
C LEU A 282 10.93 0.75 3.10
N ILE A 283 11.30 1.99 3.47
CA ILE A 283 11.15 3.16 2.59
C ILE A 283 11.92 2.96 1.28
N LYS A 284 13.10 2.35 1.34
CA LYS A 284 13.89 2.02 0.15
C LYS A 284 13.15 1.05 -0.77
N LEU A 285 12.58 -0.04 -0.24
CA LEU A 285 11.78 -0.98 -1.03
C LEU A 285 10.53 -0.31 -1.62
N VAL A 286 9.89 0.58 -0.85
CA VAL A 286 8.74 1.36 -1.31
C VAL A 286 9.12 2.23 -2.52
N VAL A 287 10.21 2.98 -2.44
CA VAL A 287 10.64 3.89 -3.52
C VAL A 287 11.21 3.13 -4.72
N GLU A 288 12.09 2.16 -4.48
CA GLU A 288 12.87 1.52 -5.55
C GLU A 288 12.17 0.35 -6.22
N GLU A 289 11.22 -0.31 -5.56
CA GLU A 289 10.52 -1.47 -6.10
C GLU A 289 9.02 -1.19 -6.27
N TYR A 290 8.33 -0.84 -5.19
CA TYR A 290 6.87 -0.68 -5.19
C TYR A 290 6.39 0.51 -6.06
N ILE A 291 6.95 1.72 -5.88
CA ILE A 291 6.60 2.90 -6.68
C ILE A 291 6.98 2.70 -8.15
N ASN A 292 8.15 2.11 -8.40
CA ASN A 292 8.60 1.78 -9.76
C ASN A 292 7.74 0.68 -10.41
N HIS A 293 7.09 -0.19 -9.63
CA HIS A 293 6.14 -1.17 -10.14
C HIS A 293 4.85 -0.49 -10.61
N ILE A 294 4.23 0.34 -9.75
CA ILE A 294 2.93 0.98 -10.03
C ILE A 294 3.01 2.02 -11.13
N THR A 295 4.16 2.70 -11.27
CA THR A 295 4.35 3.71 -12.32
C THR A 295 4.62 3.05 -13.68
N PRO A 296 4.03 3.56 -14.77
CA PRO A 296 4.32 3.08 -16.12
C PRO A 296 5.58 3.71 -16.72
N TYR A 297 6.35 4.46 -15.94
CA TYR A 297 7.43 5.30 -16.43
C TYR A 297 8.71 4.51 -16.70
N HIS A 298 9.49 4.96 -17.68
CA HIS A 298 10.82 4.41 -17.97
C HIS A 298 11.88 4.89 -16.98
N PHE A 299 11.67 6.05 -16.34
CA PHE A 299 12.52 6.52 -15.25
C PHE A 299 12.30 5.66 -13.99
N ARG A 300 13.39 5.19 -13.38
CA ARG A 300 13.39 4.40 -12.15
C ARG A 300 13.82 5.26 -10.97
N PHE A 301 12.84 5.60 -10.13
CA PHE A 301 13.05 6.32 -8.88
C PHE A 301 13.98 5.54 -7.94
N THR A 302 14.85 6.26 -7.25
CA THR A 302 15.78 5.68 -6.27
C THR A 302 15.74 6.43 -4.95
N LEU A 303 15.95 5.74 -3.84
CA LEU A 303 16.19 6.37 -2.55
C LEU A 303 17.70 6.64 -2.41
N ASP A 304 18.11 7.86 -2.73
CA ASP A 304 19.48 8.34 -2.57
C ASP A 304 19.50 9.35 -1.41
N PRO A 305 20.29 9.15 -0.34
CA PRO A 305 20.31 10.09 0.79
C PRO A 305 20.69 11.53 0.40
N ARG A 306 21.43 11.72 -0.70
CA ARG A 306 21.75 13.06 -1.22
C ARG A 306 20.56 13.71 -1.93
N LEU A 307 19.57 12.92 -2.36
CA LEU A 307 18.28 13.41 -2.87
C LEU A 307 17.56 14.22 -1.79
N THR A 308 17.53 13.72 -0.54
CA THR A 308 16.81 14.38 0.55
C THR A 308 17.37 15.77 0.82
N ALA A 309 18.69 15.97 0.68
CA ALA A 309 19.29 17.30 0.79
C ALA A 309 18.80 18.27 -0.31
N MET A 310 18.55 17.78 -1.53
CA MET A 310 17.99 18.59 -2.63
C MET A 310 16.51 18.92 -2.38
N LEU A 311 15.76 17.97 -1.82
CA LEU A 311 14.32 18.10 -1.57
C LEU A 311 13.99 18.81 -0.26
N ALA A 312 14.94 18.92 0.68
CA ALA A 312 14.74 19.55 1.99
C ALA A 312 14.27 21.01 1.93
N ARG A 313 14.48 21.70 0.80
CA ARG A 313 14.03 23.08 0.58
C ARG A 313 12.67 23.17 -0.13
N ALA A 314 12.11 22.04 -0.54
CA ALA A 314 10.83 22.04 -1.23
C ALA A 314 9.69 22.43 -0.26
N PRO A 315 8.71 23.24 -0.69
CA PRO A 315 7.60 23.68 0.18
C PRO A 315 6.79 22.52 0.79
N TRP A 316 6.71 21.39 0.09
CA TRP A 316 6.02 20.18 0.54
C TRP A 316 6.80 19.35 1.54
N HIS A 317 8.09 19.62 1.76
CA HIS A 317 8.95 18.82 2.63
C HIS A 317 8.68 19.15 4.12
N ARG A 318 7.51 18.72 4.58
CA ARG A 318 6.94 18.95 5.92
C ARG A 318 6.51 17.62 6.53
N GLU A 319 6.28 17.62 7.83
CA GLU A 319 5.83 16.41 8.52
C GLU A 319 4.53 15.87 7.92
N ASN A 320 4.42 14.55 7.98
CA ASN A 320 3.33 13.82 7.39
C ASN A 320 2.03 13.92 8.16
N TRP A 321 0.95 13.98 7.39
CA TRP A 321 -0.41 13.79 7.86
C TRP A 321 -1.20 13.18 6.71
N ALA A 322 -1.64 11.93 6.87
CA ALA A 322 -2.39 11.25 5.84
C ALA A 322 -3.77 11.91 5.66
N SER A 323 -4.13 12.17 4.40
CA SER A 323 -5.47 12.62 4.06
C SER A 323 -6.45 11.46 3.97
N VAL A 324 -7.74 11.73 4.13
CA VAL A 324 -8.77 10.71 3.93
C VAL A 324 -8.87 10.28 2.46
N GLU A 325 -8.55 11.18 1.52
CA GLU A 325 -8.42 10.83 0.11
C GLU A 325 -7.25 9.87 -0.13
N PHE A 326 -6.11 10.07 0.54
CA PHE A 326 -5.00 9.12 0.49
C PHE A 326 -5.38 7.74 1.04
N ASN A 327 -6.20 7.69 2.10
CA ASN A 327 -6.78 6.41 2.56
C ASN A 327 -7.67 5.76 1.47
N LEU A 328 -8.52 6.55 0.82
CA LEU A 328 -9.51 6.07 -0.13
C LEU A 328 -8.88 5.53 -1.43
N VAL A 329 -7.83 6.19 -1.95
CA VAL A 329 -7.18 5.75 -3.21
C VAL A 329 -6.45 4.40 -3.10
N TYR A 330 -6.23 3.88 -1.89
CA TYR A 330 -5.51 2.62 -1.62
C TYR A 330 -6.42 1.40 -1.42
N ARG A 331 -7.73 1.53 -1.64
CA ARG A 331 -8.72 0.45 -1.48
C ARG A 331 -8.69 -0.55 -2.67
N TRP A 332 -7.55 -1.16 -2.92
CA TRP A 332 -7.28 -2.00 -4.09
C TRP A 332 -7.76 -3.46 -3.96
N HIS A 333 -8.96 -3.67 -3.41
CA HIS A 333 -9.49 -5.02 -3.15
C HIS A 333 -9.69 -5.85 -4.43
N SER A 334 -9.87 -5.20 -5.57
CA SER A 334 -9.94 -5.83 -6.89
C SER A 334 -8.64 -6.53 -7.33
N LEU A 335 -7.51 -6.30 -6.63
CA LEU A 335 -6.27 -7.06 -6.84
C LEU A 335 -6.37 -8.51 -6.37
N ILE A 336 -7.23 -8.82 -5.40
CA ILE A 336 -7.23 -10.11 -4.71
C ILE A 336 -8.05 -11.16 -5.48
N PRO A 337 -7.45 -12.24 -5.98
CA PRO A 337 -8.20 -13.33 -6.63
C PRO A 337 -9.18 -14.04 -5.69
N SER A 338 -10.21 -14.68 -6.24
CA SER A 338 -11.18 -15.48 -5.47
C SER A 338 -10.57 -16.77 -4.91
N ARG A 339 -9.47 -17.23 -5.51
CA ARG A 339 -8.71 -18.38 -5.06
C ARG A 339 -7.22 -18.04 -5.05
N LEU A 340 -6.52 -18.40 -3.99
CA LEU A 340 -5.12 -18.04 -3.74
C LEU A 340 -4.26 -19.30 -3.68
N GLU A 341 -3.08 -19.26 -4.32
CA GLU A 341 -2.06 -20.29 -4.19
C GLU A 341 -1.32 -20.13 -2.85
N VAL A 342 -1.46 -21.12 -1.98
CA VAL A 342 -0.85 -21.13 -0.65
C VAL A 342 -0.20 -22.50 -0.41
N GLY A 343 1.13 -22.54 -0.43
CA GLY A 343 1.89 -23.77 -0.21
C GLY A 343 1.68 -24.81 -1.31
N GLY A 344 1.44 -24.36 -2.55
CA GLY A 344 1.13 -25.22 -3.69
C GLY A 344 -0.28 -25.78 -3.72
N ARG A 345 -1.18 -25.28 -2.88
CA ARG A 345 -2.61 -25.61 -2.90
C ARG A 345 -3.40 -24.36 -3.26
N GLU A 346 -4.42 -24.53 -4.08
CA GLU A 346 -5.35 -23.44 -4.39
C GLU A 346 -6.51 -23.42 -3.38
N LEU A 347 -6.58 -22.36 -2.57
CA LEU A 347 -7.58 -22.19 -1.52
C LEU A 347 -8.55 -21.05 -1.87
N PRO A 348 -9.85 -21.15 -1.55
CA PRO A 348 -10.74 -19.99 -1.57
C PRO A 348 -10.18 -18.84 -0.74
N MET A 349 -10.32 -17.60 -1.21
CA MET A 349 -9.76 -16.42 -0.55
C MET A 349 -10.16 -16.31 0.93
N ALA A 350 -11.43 -16.60 1.25
CA ALA A 350 -11.94 -16.61 2.62
C ALA A 350 -11.20 -17.59 3.55
N GLN A 351 -10.68 -18.71 3.04
CA GLN A 351 -9.90 -19.68 3.81
C GLN A 351 -8.46 -19.23 4.07
N THR A 352 -8.02 -18.12 3.48
CA THR A 352 -6.68 -17.52 3.71
C THR A 352 -6.69 -16.40 4.76
N LEU A 353 -7.88 -16.06 5.27
CA LEU A 353 -8.07 -15.15 6.40
C LEU A 353 -7.65 -15.85 7.70
N ALA A 354 -7.24 -15.08 8.72
CA ALA A 354 -6.65 -15.63 9.94
C ALA A 354 -5.47 -16.59 9.64
N GLY A 355 -4.70 -16.29 8.59
CA GLY A 355 -3.86 -17.25 7.88
C GLY A 355 -2.57 -17.68 8.58
N GLY A 356 -2.38 -17.36 9.88
CA GLY A 356 -1.16 -17.70 10.63
C GLY A 356 -0.83 -19.21 10.59
N ALA A 357 -1.86 -20.04 10.74
CA ALA A 357 -1.75 -21.51 10.64
C ALA A 357 -1.23 -22.02 9.28
N LEU A 358 -1.40 -21.24 8.20
CA LEU A 358 -1.05 -21.65 6.85
C LEU A 358 0.43 -21.46 6.52
N ILE A 359 1.20 -20.85 7.43
CA ILE A 359 2.58 -20.41 7.16
C ILE A 359 3.64 -21.46 7.53
N PRO A 360 3.64 -22.05 8.75
CA PRO A 360 4.77 -22.87 9.20
C PRO A 360 4.99 -24.15 8.41
N GLY A 361 3.93 -24.72 7.82
CA GLY A 361 4.04 -25.93 7.00
C GLY A 361 4.79 -25.68 5.68
N PRO A 362 4.31 -24.77 4.81
CA PRO A 362 4.99 -24.44 3.55
C PRO A 362 6.31 -23.67 3.71
N GLY A 363 6.43 -22.83 4.74
CA GLY A 363 7.54 -21.92 4.94
C GLY A 363 7.51 -20.67 4.04
N LEU A 364 8.25 -19.63 4.43
CA LEU A 364 8.22 -18.33 3.74
C LEU A 364 8.66 -18.43 2.28
N GLY A 365 9.75 -19.15 1.99
CA GLY A 365 10.31 -19.25 0.63
C GLY A 365 9.27 -19.71 -0.39
N ARG A 366 8.48 -20.73 -0.04
CA ARG A 366 7.40 -21.25 -0.88
C ARG A 366 6.26 -20.25 -1.05
N LEU A 367 5.80 -19.63 0.04
CA LEU A 367 4.66 -18.70 0.02
C LEU A 367 4.96 -17.44 -0.79
N PHE A 368 6.17 -16.88 -0.65
CA PHE A 368 6.60 -15.74 -1.47
C PHE A 368 6.71 -16.10 -2.95
N GLU A 369 7.13 -17.33 -3.28
CA GLU A 369 7.16 -17.80 -4.67
C GLU A 369 5.76 -18.00 -5.25
N ASP A 370 4.84 -18.64 -4.51
CA ASP A 370 3.44 -18.81 -4.94
C ASP A 370 2.80 -17.44 -5.22
N ALA A 371 2.92 -16.49 -4.28
CA ALA A 371 2.40 -15.13 -4.43
C ALA A 371 3.06 -14.35 -5.59
N SER A 372 4.34 -14.62 -5.89
CA SER A 372 5.06 -13.99 -7.01
C SER A 372 4.72 -14.58 -8.38
N ARG A 373 4.22 -15.82 -8.41
CA ARG A 373 3.81 -16.49 -9.65
C ARG A 373 2.34 -16.23 -9.97
N GLN A 374 1.50 -16.15 -8.95
CA GLN A 374 0.08 -15.94 -9.13
C GLN A 374 -0.23 -14.51 -9.60
N ARG A 375 -1.10 -14.40 -10.60
CA ARG A 375 -1.54 -13.12 -11.17
C ARG A 375 -2.56 -12.44 -10.25
N ALA A 376 -2.38 -11.15 -10.00
CA ALA A 376 -3.39 -10.33 -9.32
C ALA A 376 -4.51 -9.90 -10.29
N GLY A 377 -5.65 -9.47 -9.74
CA GLY A 377 -6.72 -8.83 -10.49
C GLY A 377 -6.36 -7.39 -10.89
N ARG A 378 -6.99 -6.86 -11.93
CA ARG A 378 -6.88 -5.47 -12.35
C ARG A 378 -7.62 -4.57 -11.37
N ILE A 379 -7.01 -3.45 -10.98
CA ILE A 379 -7.69 -2.42 -10.19
C ILE A 379 -8.80 -1.78 -11.04
N GLY A 380 -10.02 -1.80 -10.52
CA GLY A 380 -11.16 -1.13 -11.14
C GLY A 380 -12.50 -1.78 -10.81
N LEU A 381 -13.55 -1.32 -11.49
CA LEU A 381 -14.90 -1.88 -11.38
C LEU A 381 -14.99 -3.33 -11.87
N PHE A 382 -16.01 -4.02 -11.39
CA PHE A 382 -16.40 -5.38 -11.74
C PHE A 382 -15.33 -6.45 -11.48
N ASN A 383 -14.54 -6.28 -10.42
CA ASN A 383 -13.40 -7.14 -10.16
C ASN A 383 -13.09 -7.38 -8.69
N THR A 384 -13.88 -6.86 -7.74
CA THR A 384 -13.75 -7.16 -6.30
C THR A 384 -14.42 -8.50 -5.97
N ASP A 385 -13.74 -9.35 -5.20
CA ASP A 385 -14.31 -10.62 -4.74
C ASP A 385 -15.58 -10.38 -3.90
N PRO A 386 -16.65 -11.18 -4.05
CA PRO A 386 -17.89 -11.00 -3.29
C PRO A 386 -17.71 -10.95 -1.76
N HIS A 387 -16.74 -11.67 -1.20
CA HIS A 387 -16.47 -11.62 0.26
C HIS A 387 -15.92 -10.27 0.72
N LEU A 388 -15.45 -9.43 -0.20
CA LEU A 388 -14.91 -8.09 0.08
C LEU A 388 -15.91 -6.98 -0.27
N ARG A 389 -17.13 -7.32 -0.72
CA ARG A 389 -18.16 -6.35 -1.13
C ARG A 389 -18.47 -5.33 -0.04
N GLU A 390 -18.56 -5.76 1.22
CA GLU A 390 -18.85 -4.87 2.35
C GLU A 390 -17.79 -3.77 2.54
N VAL A 391 -16.57 -3.99 2.07
CA VAL A 391 -15.53 -2.95 2.10
C VAL A 391 -15.82 -1.84 1.10
N ASP A 392 -16.36 -2.17 -0.07
CA ASP A 392 -16.78 -1.18 -1.08
C ASP A 392 -18.01 -0.39 -0.60
N VAL A 393 -18.99 -1.08 0.01
CA VAL A 393 -20.16 -0.44 0.65
C VAL A 393 -19.71 0.56 1.71
N ALA A 394 -18.86 0.13 2.64
CA ALA A 394 -18.34 0.99 3.70
C ALA A 394 -17.54 2.18 3.14
N SER A 395 -16.70 1.95 2.12
CA SER A 395 -15.90 3.02 1.50
C SER A 395 -16.77 4.12 0.87
N ILE A 396 -17.88 3.74 0.22
CA ILE A 396 -18.83 4.68 -0.37
C ILE A 396 -19.62 5.40 0.72
N ALA A 397 -20.14 4.67 1.71
CA ALA A 397 -20.90 5.24 2.82
C ALA A 397 -20.07 6.27 3.59
N ASP A 398 -18.82 5.95 3.93
CA ASP A 398 -17.90 6.85 4.62
C ASP A 398 -17.56 8.08 3.80
N SER A 399 -17.27 7.89 2.51
CA SER A 399 -16.97 8.99 1.60
C SER A 399 -18.12 10.00 1.59
N ARG A 400 -19.36 9.53 1.63
CA ARG A 400 -20.56 10.38 1.67
C ARG A 400 -20.78 11.01 3.04
N ALA A 401 -20.63 10.25 4.13
CA ALA A 401 -20.73 10.77 5.50
C ALA A 401 -19.71 11.89 5.78
N LEU A 402 -18.53 11.80 5.17
CA LEU A 402 -17.48 12.83 5.23
C LEU A 402 -17.71 14.03 4.30
N GLY A 403 -18.75 13.97 3.47
CA GLY A 403 -19.05 14.96 2.44
C GLY A 403 -17.91 15.08 1.42
N LEU A 404 -17.24 13.98 1.04
CA LEU A 404 -16.21 14.05 0.01
C LEU A 404 -16.81 14.58 -1.30
N ALA A 405 -16.11 15.52 -1.92
CA ALA A 405 -16.55 16.13 -3.16
C ALA A 405 -16.68 15.09 -4.30
N PRO A 406 -17.48 15.37 -5.35
CA PRO A 406 -17.57 14.48 -6.51
C PRO A 406 -16.24 14.29 -7.24
N TYR A 407 -16.13 13.19 -7.99
CA TYR A 407 -14.96 12.85 -8.81
C TYR A 407 -14.41 14.03 -9.64
N ASN A 408 -15.30 14.80 -10.28
CA ASN A 408 -14.93 15.93 -11.13
C ASN A 408 -14.30 17.12 -10.37
N SER A 409 -14.56 17.25 -9.07
CA SER A 409 -13.91 18.24 -8.20
C SER A 409 -12.43 17.89 -7.99
N TYR A 410 -12.14 16.61 -7.79
CA TYR A 410 -10.77 16.11 -7.65
C TYR A 410 -10.00 16.12 -8.96
N ARG A 411 -10.65 15.85 -10.11
CA ARG A 411 -10.03 16.09 -11.43
C ARG A 411 -9.48 17.52 -11.52
N ARG A 412 -10.31 18.52 -11.24
CA ARG A 412 -9.90 19.93 -11.28
C ARG A 412 -8.79 20.24 -10.27
N HIS A 413 -8.91 19.73 -9.04
CA HIS A 413 -7.88 19.91 -7.99
C HIS A 413 -6.52 19.33 -8.42
N CYS A 414 -6.54 18.20 -9.12
CA CYS A 414 -5.39 17.53 -9.72
C CYS A 414 -5.02 18.04 -11.13
N ARG A 415 -5.51 19.22 -11.54
CA ARG A 415 -5.24 19.86 -12.85
C ARG A 415 -5.61 19.01 -14.07
N PHE A 416 -6.61 18.15 -13.95
CA PHE A 416 -7.28 17.50 -15.07
C PHE A 416 -8.52 18.30 -15.49
N PRO A 417 -8.84 18.34 -16.80
CA PRO A 417 -10.13 18.87 -17.26
C PRO A 417 -11.29 18.08 -16.66
N ARG A 418 -12.42 18.74 -16.43
CA ARG A 418 -13.66 18.07 -16.05
C ARG A 418 -14.14 17.16 -17.17
N VAL A 419 -14.64 15.98 -16.83
CA VAL A 419 -15.41 15.14 -17.75
C VAL A 419 -16.85 15.66 -17.82
N ARG A 420 -17.52 15.43 -18.96
CA ARG A 420 -18.90 15.86 -19.24
C ARG A 420 -19.85 14.68 -19.52
N ARG A 421 -19.31 13.49 -19.78
CA ARG A 421 -20.06 12.26 -20.09
C ARG A 421 -19.29 11.02 -19.63
N PHE A 422 -19.97 9.91 -19.36
CA PHE A 422 -19.35 8.72 -18.75
C PHE A 422 -18.30 8.06 -19.64
N GLU A 423 -18.40 8.20 -20.96
CA GLU A 423 -17.43 7.68 -21.94
C GLU A 423 -16.08 8.40 -21.85
N GLN A 424 -16.03 9.56 -21.19
CA GLN A 424 -14.79 10.26 -20.87
C GLN A 424 -14.12 9.74 -19.60
N VAL A 425 -14.86 9.02 -18.74
CA VAL A 425 -14.32 8.32 -17.57
C VAL A 425 -13.71 7.00 -18.02
N SER A 426 -14.46 6.21 -18.79
CA SER A 426 -14.02 4.93 -19.37
C SER A 426 -14.56 4.73 -20.79
N GLY A 427 -13.71 4.24 -21.70
CA GLY A 427 -14.14 3.83 -23.04
C GLY A 427 -14.82 2.46 -23.10
N ASP A 428 -14.78 1.69 -22.01
CA ASP A 428 -15.46 0.38 -21.90
C ASP A 428 -16.98 0.60 -21.76
N GLU A 429 -17.76 0.18 -22.76
CA GLU A 429 -19.22 0.38 -22.78
C GLU A 429 -19.92 -0.29 -21.60
N ARG A 430 -19.33 -1.36 -21.03
CA ARG A 430 -19.85 -1.99 -19.82
C ARG A 430 -19.73 -1.06 -18.61
N VAL A 431 -18.61 -0.33 -18.51
CA VAL A 431 -18.39 0.65 -17.44
C VAL A 431 -19.24 1.89 -17.66
N SER A 432 -19.15 2.53 -18.84
CA SER A 432 -19.91 3.76 -19.12
C SER A 432 -21.42 3.52 -19.07
N GLY A 433 -21.90 2.37 -19.57
CA GLY A 433 -23.30 1.95 -19.50
C GLY A 433 -23.81 1.78 -18.07
N ALA A 434 -23.09 1.02 -17.24
CA ALA A 434 -23.48 0.82 -15.84
C ALA A 434 -23.46 2.13 -15.03
N LEU A 435 -22.51 3.03 -15.30
CA LEU A 435 -22.50 4.36 -14.68
C LEU A 435 -23.72 5.19 -15.11
N ARG A 436 -24.10 5.12 -16.39
CA ARG A 436 -25.25 5.84 -16.97
C ARG A 436 -26.59 5.36 -16.40
N GLU A 437 -26.69 4.06 -16.12
CA GLU A 437 -27.86 3.47 -15.47
C GLU A 437 -28.00 3.89 -14.01
N LEU A 438 -26.88 4.13 -13.33
CA LEU A 438 -26.86 4.32 -11.88
C LEU A 438 -26.77 5.79 -11.44
N TYR A 439 -26.08 6.64 -12.20
CA TYR A 439 -25.87 8.05 -11.89
C TYR A 439 -26.53 8.95 -12.92
N ARG A 440 -27.15 10.05 -12.47
CA ARG A 440 -27.77 11.05 -13.33
C ARG A 440 -26.77 11.73 -14.28
N GLY A 441 -25.56 11.98 -13.80
CA GLY A 441 -24.48 12.55 -14.58
C GLY A 441 -23.12 12.44 -13.91
N VAL A 442 -22.07 12.76 -14.65
CA VAL A 442 -20.67 12.66 -14.18
C VAL A 442 -20.34 13.57 -13.00
N ASP A 443 -21.15 14.60 -12.74
CA ASP A 443 -20.99 15.51 -11.62
C ASP A 443 -21.58 14.99 -10.31
N ASP A 444 -22.41 13.94 -10.37
CA ASP A 444 -22.95 13.26 -9.19
C ASP A 444 -22.07 12.08 -8.75
N LEU A 445 -21.11 11.68 -9.59
CA LEU A 445 -20.24 10.51 -9.40
C LEU A 445 -19.42 10.63 -8.11
N ASP A 446 -19.58 9.65 -7.21
CA ASP A 446 -18.78 9.52 -6.00
C ASP A 446 -17.28 9.47 -6.36
N LEU A 447 -16.42 10.07 -5.52
CA LEU A 447 -14.97 10.01 -5.75
C LEU A 447 -14.50 8.55 -5.86
N TYR A 448 -14.92 7.70 -4.93
CA TYR A 448 -14.55 6.28 -4.90
C TYR A 448 -14.90 5.58 -6.22
N VAL A 449 -16.16 5.67 -6.65
CA VAL A 449 -16.61 5.05 -7.90
C VAL A 449 -15.85 5.61 -9.10
N GLY A 450 -15.70 6.93 -9.20
CA GLY A 450 -15.01 7.56 -10.33
C GLY A 450 -13.53 7.22 -10.44
N LEU A 451 -12.83 7.04 -9.31
CA LEU A 451 -11.42 6.63 -9.29
C LEU A 451 -11.20 5.24 -9.88
N PHE A 452 -12.09 4.29 -9.56
CA PHE A 452 -11.97 2.90 -10.00
C PHE A 452 -12.72 2.60 -11.31
N ALA A 453 -13.61 3.49 -11.73
CA ALA A 453 -14.21 3.49 -13.06
C ALA A 453 -13.27 4.06 -14.12
N GLU A 454 -12.36 4.97 -13.74
CA GLU A 454 -11.45 5.59 -14.68
C GLU A 454 -10.55 4.55 -15.37
N GLU A 455 -10.48 4.61 -16.70
CA GLU A 455 -9.63 3.69 -17.46
C GLU A 455 -8.14 4.08 -17.38
N PRO A 456 -7.21 3.10 -17.27
CA PRO A 456 -5.78 3.37 -17.33
C PRO A 456 -5.34 4.06 -18.63
N GLY A 457 -4.33 4.93 -18.52
CA GLY A 457 -3.80 5.70 -19.67
C GLY A 457 -3.03 4.87 -20.72
N SER A 458 -2.74 3.60 -20.43
CA SER A 458 -2.11 2.66 -21.35
C SER A 458 -2.39 1.20 -20.91
N PRO A 459 -2.30 0.21 -21.81
CA PRO A 459 -2.45 -1.21 -21.47
C PRO A 459 -1.49 -1.70 -20.37
N ASP A 460 -0.32 -1.07 -20.23
CA ASP A 460 0.71 -1.42 -19.24
C ASP A 460 0.58 -0.64 -17.92
N ALA A 461 -0.38 0.28 -17.81
CA ALA A 461 -0.61 1.05 -16.59
C ALA A 461 -1.48 0.25 -15.62
N ILE A 462 -1.01 0.15 -14.37
CA ILE A 462 -1.72 -0.55 -13.30
C ILE A 462 -2.82 0.34 -12.70
N LEU A 463 -2.60 1.65 -12.72
CA LEU A 463 -3.45 2.65 -12.09
C LEU A 463 -3.98 3.67 -13.11
N PRO A 464 -5.22 4.17 -12.94
CA PRO A 464 -5.74 5.26 -13.76
C PRO A 464 -5.10 6.62 -13.45
N PRO A 465 -5.19 7.61 -14.37
CA PRO A 465 -4.47 8.88 -14.26
C PRO A 465 -4.73 9.68 -12.98
N LEU A 466 -5.99 9.85 -12.56
CA LEU A 466 -6.33 10.62 -11.36
C LEU A 466 -5.82 9.92 -10.10
N LEU A 467 -6.08 8.60 -10.01
CA LEU A 467 -5.64 7.77 -8.90
C LEU A 467 -4.11 7.79 -8.78
N THR A 468 -3.39 7.66 -9.90
CA THR A 468 -1.92 7.76 -9.96
C THR A 468 -1.42 9.11 -9.43
N LYS A 469 -2.08 10.22 -9.80
CA LYS A 469 -1.62 11.55 -9.41
C LYS A 469 -1.79 11.79 -7.91
N ILE A 470 -2.94 11.42 -7.33
CA ILE A 470 -3.17 11.54 -5.87
C ILE A 470 -2.12 10.71 -5.12
N ILE A 471 -1.89 9.46 -5.53
CA ILE A 471 -0.87 8.60 -4.91
C ILE A 471 0.53 9.19 -5.05
N ALA A 472 0.92 9.69 -6.21
CA ALA A 472 2.26 10.24 -6.39
C ALA A 472 2.54 11.40 -5.42
N ILE A 473 1.54 12.24 -5.17
CA ILE A 473 1.65 13.39 -4.26
C ILE A 473 1.81 12.91 -2.83
N ASP A 474 0.92 12.05 -2.38
CA ASP A 474 0.89 11.62 -0.98
C ASP A 474 1.95 10.58 -0.66
N ALA A 475 2.23 9.60 -1.53
CA ALA A 475 3.21 8.55 -1.25
C ALA A 475 4.64 9.08 -1.21
N PHE A 476 5.04 9.97 -2.14
CA PHE A 476 6.38 10.55 -2.10
C PHE A 476 6.55 11.50 -0.91
N SER A 477 5.57 12.38 -0.66
CA SER A 477 5.64 13.26 0.51
C SER A 477 5.64 12.47 1.81
N GLN A 478 4.84 11.39 1.90
CA GLN A 478 4.83 10.47 3.04
C GLN A 478 6.17 9.76 3.26
N ALA A 479 6.79 9.25 2.20
CA ALA A 479 8.04 8.51 2.32
C ALA A 479 9.24 9.40 2.62
N LEU A 480 9.37 10.52 1.91
CA LEU A 480 10.62 11.29 1.83
C LEU A 480 10.80 12.32 2.96
N THR A 481 9.74 12.60 3.72
CA THR A 481 9.78 13.50 4.88
C THR A 481 10.03 12.75 6.20
N ASN A 482 10.24 11.43 6.13
CA ASN A 482 10.60 10.64 7.30
C ASN A 482 11.89 11.19 7.95
N PRO A 483 11.91 11.46 9.27
CA PRO A 483 13.06 12.09 9.93
C PRO A 483 14.36 11.29 9.80
N LEU A 484 14.29 9.97 9.63
CA LEU A 484 15.47 9.12 9.40
C LEU A 484 16.20 9.42 8.09
N LEU A 485 15.54 10.07 7.14
CA LEU A 485 16.13 10.50 5.87
C LEU A 485 16.75 11.90 5.94
N ALA A 486 16.52 12.65 7.01
CA ALA A 486 17.02 14.01 7.14
C ALA A 486 18.56 14.03 7.06
N PRO A 487 19.21 15.00 6.38
CA PRO A 487 20.66 14.98 6.16
C PRO A 487 21.52 14.91 7.43
N ARG A 488 21.02 15.44 8.56
CA ARG A 488 21.70 15.39 9.86
C ARG A 488 21.50 14.07 10.62
N VAL A 489 20.51 13.28 10.22
CA VAL A 489 20.13 12.00 10.86
C VAL A 489 20.63 10.81 10.03
N PHE A 490 20.65 10.92 8.70
CA PHE A 490 21.14 9.86 7.82
C PHE A 490 22.67 9.72 7.85
N ASN A 491 23.21 9.11 8.91
CA ASN A 491 24.64 8.90 9.09
C ASN A 491 24.97 7.67 9.97
N ALA A 492 26.27 7.35 10.09
CA ALA A 492 26.72 6.15 10.79
C ALA A 492 26.46 6.17 12.30
N ALA A 493 26.27 7.33 12.93
CA ALA A 493 25.93 7.40 14.36
C ALA A 493 24.49 6.92 14.62
N THR A 494 23.58 7.14 13.67
CA THR A 494 22.17 6.71 13.77
C THR A 494 21.96 5.26 13.35
N PHE A 495 22.69 4.78 12.33
CA PHE A 495 22.44 3.46 11.73
C PHE A 495 23.55 2.43 11.96
N SER A 496 24.68 2.81 12.55
CA SER A 496 25.98 2.10 12.46
C SER A 496 26.55 2.01 11.03
N PRO A 497 27.87 1.76 10.87
CA PRO A 497 28.45 1.43 9.57
C PRO A 497 27.83 0.17 8.94
N GLU A 498 27.49 -0.84 9.74
CA GLU A 498 26.86 -2.09 9.31
C GLU A 498 25.44 -1.85 8.76
N GLY A 499 24.64 -1.07 9.48
CA GLY A 499 23.28 -0.75 9.06
C GLY A 499 23.25 0.05 7.76
N LEU A 500 24.13 1.04 7.61
CA LEU A 500 24.29 1.75 6.33
C LEU A 500 24.68 0.81 5.18
N ARG A 501 25.54 -0.18 5.45
CA ARG A 501 25.91 -1.20 4.45
C ARG A 501 24.74 -2.08 4.06
N ILE A 502 23.92 -2.50 5.03
CA ILE A 502 22.68 -3.29 4.79
C ILE A 502 21.70 -2.50 3.93
N ILE A 503 21.46 -1.22 4.25
CA ILE A 503 20.59 -0.33 3.48
C ILE A 503 21.11 -0.17 2.05
N ALA A 504 22.41 0.06 1.88
CA ALA A 504 23.02 0.25 0.57
C ALA A 504 23.02 -1.02 -0.31
N ALA A 505 23.19 -2.19 0.31
CA ALA A 505 23.28 -3.48 -0.39
C ALA A 505 21.91 -4.07 -0.75
N THR A 506 20.85 -3.78 0.02
CA THR A 506 19.50 -4.28 -0.27
C THR A 506 18.91 -3.55 -1.47
N ARG A 507 18.51 -4.26 -2.52
CA ARG A 507 17.89 -3.69 -3.74
C ARG A 507 16.43 -4.06 -3.90
N THR A 508 16.06 -5.25 -3.45
CA THR A 508 14.72 -5.82 -3.68
C THR A 508 14.24 -6.58 -2.45
N LEU A 509 12.93 -6.82 -2.38
CA LEU A 509 12.32 -7.71 -1.40
C LEU A 509 12.87 -9.14 -1.48
N SER A 510 13.30 -9.56 -2.68
CA SER A 510 14.01 -10.83 -2.91
C SER A 510 15.28 -10.92 -2.07
N ASP A 511 16.07 -9.85 -1.98
CA ASP A 511 17.30 -9.84 -1.17
C ASP A 511 16.99 -9.99 0.32
N VAL A 512 15.86 -9.46 0.77
CA VAL A 512 15.40 -9.59 2.17
C VAL A 512 14.96 -11.00 2.43
N LEU A 513 14.18 -11.61 1.53
CA LEU A 513 13.73 -12.98 1.71
C LEU A 513 14.90 -13.96 1.78
N HIS A 514 15.76 -13.99 0.76
CA HIS A 514 16.77 -15.04 0.62
C HIS A 514 17.79 -15.09 1.76
N ARG A 515 18.08 -13.94 2.41
CA ARG A 515 18.96 -13.91 3.59
C ARG A 515 18.26 -14.26 4.92
N ASN A 516 16.94 -14.41 4.91
CA ASN A 516 16.10 -14.71 6.07
C ASN A 516 15.37 -16.06 5.96
N ILE A 517 15.76 -16.91 5.00
CA ILE A 517 15.26 -18.29 4.87
C ILE A 517 16.41 -19.31 4.81
N PRO A 518 17.33 -19.34 5.80
CA PRO A 518 18.43 -20.30 5.81
C PRO A 518 17.97 -21.77 5.74
N GLU A 519 16.73 -22.05 6.17
CA GLU A 519 16.08 -23.36 6.07
C GLU A 519 15.68 -23.75 4.63
N ASP A 520 15.60 -22.80 3.70
CA ASP A 520 15.27 -23.01 2.28
C ASP A 520 16.21 -22.21 1.36
N PRO A 521 17.47 -22.66 1.21
CA PRO A 521 18.51 -21.90 0.50
C PRO A 521 18.34 -21.87 -1.03
N ARG A 522 17.31 -22.54 -1.57
CA ARG A 522 17.07 -22.58 -3.02
C ARG A 522 16.72 -21.19 -3.55
N PRO A 523 17.25 -20.78 -4.72
CA PRO A 523 16.79 -19.56 -5.36
C PRO A 523 15.30 -19.62 -5.68
N ARG A 524 14.53 -18.68 -5.12
CA ARG A 524 13.08 -18.53 -5.34
C ARG A 524 12.82 -17.32 -6.23
N PHE A 525 11.83 -17.42 -7.12
CA PHE A 525 11.40 -16.26 -7.90
C PHE A 525 10.52 -15.35 -7.05
N ILE A 526 11.04 -14.18 -6.68
CA ILE A 526 10.32 -13.19 -5.88
C ILE A 526 10.16 -11.90 -6.67
N SER A 527 8.92 -11.48 -6.94
CA SER A 527 8.65 -10.26 -7.69
C SER A 527 7.20 -9.81 -7.55
N MET A 528 7.01 -8.50 -7.35
CA MET A 528 5.70 -7.83 -7.51
C MET A 528 5.28 -7.73 -8.98
N THR A 529 6.25 -7.81 -9.90
CA THR A 529 6.03 -7.71 -11.35
C THR A 529 6.08 -9.07 -12.01
N ARG A 530 5.04 -9.38 -12.78
CA ARG A 530 4.96 -10.59 -13.59
C ARG A 530 6.02 -10.57 -14.69
N ARG A 531 6.59 -11.75 -14.99
CA ARG A 531 7.37 -11.93 -16.22
C ARG A 531 6.39 -12.01 -17.41
N PRO A 532 6.72 -11.44 -18.59
CA PRO A 532 5.99 -11.75 -19.81
C PRO A 532 6.00 -13.27 -20.01
N ASP A 533 4.88 -13.84 -20.45
CA ASP A 533 4.89 -15.25 -20.90
C ASP A 533 5.87 -15.34 -22.06
N ARG A 534 6.84 -16.25 -21.96
CA ARG A 534 7.76 -16.55 -23.06
C ARG A 534 7.10 -17.45 -24.07
#